data_AF-A0A2R6Y0R9-F1
#
_entry.id   AF-A0A2R6Y0R9-F1
#
_cell.length_a   1.000
_cell.length_b   1.000
_cell.length_c   1.000
_cell.angle_alpha   90.00
_cell.angle_beta   90.00
_cell.angle_gamma   90.00
#
_symmetry.space_group_name_H-M   'P 1'
#
loop_
_entity.id
_entity.type
_entity.pdbx_description
1 polymer ?
#
loop_
_entity_poly.entity_id
_entity_poly.type
_entity_poly.pdbx_seq_one_letter_code
_entity_poly.pdbx_strand_id
1 'polypeptide(L)'
;MLTADERHHLTSLLDMSKSMLWKTTSIQEEAATPEVRDTLLRQYNEWVYVHDMIFRTMGRFGLYPAQHVEAMIQNDIKRAQEVLNMPFGAKSPEHNA
;
A
#
# COMPACT_ATOMS: atom_id res chain seq x y z
N MET A 1 -16.50 7.08 9.27
CA MET A 1 -15.07 7.19 9.66
C MET A 1 -14.57 5.76 9.81
N LEU A 2 -13.41 5.42 9.25
CA LEU A 2 -12.90 4.04 9.28
C LEU A 2 -12.40 3.63 10.67
N THR A 3 -12.46 2.35 11.00
CA THR A 3 -11.82 1.76 12.19
C THR A 3 -10.29 1.72 12.02
N ALA A 4 -9.55 1.38 13.08
CA ALA A 4 -8.10 1.19 12.99
C ALA A 4 -7.75 0.02 12.06
N ASP A 5 -8.47 -1.09 12.21
CA ASP A 5 -8.32 -2.32 11.45
C ASP A 5 -8.57 -2.09 9.95
N GLU A 6 -9.64 -1.35 9.61
CA GLU A 6 -9.96 -0.99 8.23
C GLU A 6 -8.85 -0.14 7.59
N ARG A 7 -8.25 0.80 8.34
CA ARG A 7 -7.11 1.59 7.87
C ARG A 7 -5.87 0.71 7.64
N HIS A 8 -5.62 -0.22 8.55
CA HIS A 8 -4.50 -1.15 8.45
C HIS A 8 -4.65 -2.08 7.23
N HIS A 9 -5.85 -2.62 7.01
CA HIS A 9 -6.16 -3.42 5.82
C HIS A 9 -5.98 -2.64 4.53
N LEU A 10 -6.47 -1.39 4.45
CA LEU A 10 -6.26 -0.55 3.26
C LEU A 10 -4.78 -0.28 2.97
N THR A 11 -3.99 -0.08 4.02
CA THR A 11 -2.54 0.12 3.90
C THR A 11 -1.85 -1.16 3.41
N SER A 12 -2.18 -2.30 4.00
CA SER A 12 -1.68 -3.62 3.56
C SER A 12 -2.04 -3.93 2.11
N LEU A 13 -3.27 -3.60 1.68
CA LEU A 13 -3.71 -3.76 0.29
C LEU A 13 -2.91 -2.86 -0.66
N LEU A 14 -2.63 -1.61 -0.27
CA LEU A 14 -1.80 -0.69 -1.06
C LEU A 14 -0.39 -1.27 -1.25
N ASP A 15 0.25 -1.73 -0.19
CA ASP A 15 1.62 -2.27 -0.23
C ASP A 15 1.70 -3.58 -1.03
N MET A 16 0.69 -4.45 -0.90
CA MET A 16 0.56 -5.65 -1.72
C MET A 16 0.43 -5.30 -3.20
N SER A 17 -0.44 -4.35 -3.56
CA SER A 17 -0.67 -3.98 -4.96
C SER A 17 0.60 -3.40 -5.61
N LYS A 18 1.36 -2.56 -4.89
CA LYS A 18 2.69 -2.10 -5.34
C LYS A 18 3.64 -3.26 -5.56
N SER A 19 3.72 -4.18 -4.61
CA SER A 19 4.59 -5.36 -4.70
C SER A 19 4.25 -6.22 -5.93
N MET A 20 2.97 -6.37 -6.26
CA MET A 20 2.53 -7.12 -7.44
C MET A 20 2.90 -6.43 -8.76
N LEU A 21 2.81 -5.11 -8.85
CA LEU A 21 3.29 -4.35 -10.02
C LEU A 21 4.78 -4.58 -10.28
N TRP A 22 5.61 -4.51 -9.24
CA TRP A 22 7.04 -4.78 -9.34
C TRP A 22 7.33 -6.22 -9.76
N LYS A 23 6.68 -7.20 -9.11
CA LYS A 23 6.90 -8.63 -9.39
C LYS A 23 6.49 -9.02 -10.80
N THR A 24 5.32 -8.58 -11.26
CA THR A 24 4.85 -8.90 -12.63
C THR A 24 5.79 -8.36 -13.69
N THR A 25 6.35 -7.16 -13.49
CA THR A 25 7.37 -6.59 -14.39
C THR A 25 8.67 -7.39 -14.36
N SER A 26 9.19 -7.71 -13.17
CA SER A 26 10.43 -8.49 -13.01
C SER A 26 10.34 -9.86 -13.67
N ILE A 27 9.23 -10.59 -13.46
CA ILE A 27 9.04 -11.91 -14.05
C ILE A 27 8.85 -11.79 -15.58
N GLN A 28 8.21 -10.72 -16.07
CA GLN A 28 8.04 -10.50 -17.50
C GLN A 28 9.37 -10.34 -18.23
N GLU A 29 10.38 -9.73 -17.59
CA GLU A 29 11.74 -9.61 -18.15
C GLU A 29 12.49 -10.94 -18.18
N GLU A 30 12.18 -11.85 -17.26
CA GLU A 30 12.80 -13.18 -17.16
C GLU A 30 12.05 -14.27 -17.95
N ALA A 31 10.84 -13.99 -18.42
CA ALA A 31 9.98 -14.97 -19.07
C ALA A 31 10.51 -15.34 -20.47
N ALA A 32 10.89 -16.61 -20.63
CA ALA A 32 11.42 -17.13 -21.90
C ALA A 32 10.34 -17.38 -22.97
N THR A 33 9.05 -17.51 -22.60
CA THR A 33 7.97 -17.82 -23.55
C THR A 33 6.99 -16.65 -23.74
N PRO A 34 6.50 -16.41 -24.98
CA PRO A 34 5.53 -15.36 -25.27
C PRO A 34 4.23 -15.48 -24.45
N GLU A 35 3.73 -16.69 -24.21
CA GLU A 35 2.45 -16.92 -23.53
C GLU A 35 2.48 -16.49 -22.07
N VAL A 36 3.61 -16.75 -21.39
CA VAL A 36 3.84 -16.32 -20.00
C VAL A 36 3.97 -14.81 -19.95
N ARG A 37 4.76 -14.22 -20.86
CA ARG A 37 4.94 -12.77 -20.97
C ARG A 37 3.60 -12.05 -21.17
N ASP A 38 2.78 -12.51 -22.12
CA ASP A 38 1.50 -11.88 -22.44
C ASP A 38 0.48 -12.04 -21.30
N THR A 39 0.56 -13.12 -20.53
CA THR A 39 -0.26 -13.33 -19.33
C THR A 39 0.14 -12.38 -18.20
N LEU A 40 1.45 -12.24 -17.94
CA LEU A 40 1.97 -11.30 -16.95
C LEU A 40 1.65 -9.86 -17.33
N LEU A 41 1.68 -9.50 -18.61
CA LEU A 41 1.29 -8.17 -19.08
C LEU A 41 -0.19 -7.87 -18.80
N ARG A 42 -1.09 -8.85 -18.98
CA ARG A 42 -2.51 -8.70 -18.59
C ARG A 42 -2.64 -8.51 -17.08
N GLN A 43 -1.98 -9.36 -16.29
CA GLN A 43 -2.00 -9.26 -14.83
C GLN A 43 -1.43 -7.93 -14.33
N TYR A 44 -0.35 -7.43 -14.92
CA TYR A 44 0.21 -6.12 -14.60
C TYR A 44 -0.84 -5.02 -14.78
N ASN A 45 -1.54 -5.01 -15.93
CA ASN A 45 -2.60 -4.04 -16.18
C ASN A 45 -3.74 -4.15 -15.16
N GLU A 46 -4.17 -5.36 -14.80
CA GLU A 46 -5.15 -5.58 -13.73
C GLU A 46 -4.68 -5.01 -12.38
N TRP A 47 -3.41 -5.22 -12.01
CA TRP A 47 -2.82 -4.66 -10.80
C TRP A 47 -2.73 -3.13 -10.83
N VAL A 48 -2.53 -2.50 -12.00
CA VAL A 48 -2.58 -1.04 -12.15
C VAL A 48 -3.98 -0.52 -11.77
N TYR A 49 -5.05 -1.18 -12.26
CA TYR A 49 -6.42 -0.81 -11.90
C TYR A 49 -6.72 -1.01 -10.41
N VAL A 50 -6.30 -2.14 -9.84
CA VAL A 50 -6.48 -2.42 -8.41
C VAL A 50 -5.74 -1.38 -7.54
N HIS A 51 -4.50 -1.05 -7.89
CA HIS A 51 -3.72 -0.03 -7.18
C HIS A 51 -4.40 1.34 -7.25
N ASP A 52 -4.89 1.77 -8.42
CA ASP A 52 -5.63 3.04 -8.57
C ASP A 52 -6.92 3.06 -7.73
N MET A 53 -7.68 1.96 -7.72
CA MET A 53 -8.87 1.84 -6.88
C MET A 53 -8.58 1.98 -5.38
N ILE A 54 -7.53 1.31 -4.89
CA ILE A 54 -7.10 1.42 -3.49
C ILE A 54 -6.64 2.84 -3.19
N PHE A 55 -5.78 3.41 -4.04
CA PHE A 55 -5.26 4.77 -3.91
C PHE A 55 -6.39 5.81 -3.81
N ARG A 56 -7.37 5.76 -4.72
CA ARG A 56 -8.53 6.66 -4.70
C ARG A 56 -9.39 6.46 -3.45
N THR A 57 -9.57 5.21 -3.01
CA THR A 57 -10.33 4.90 -1.79
C THR A 57 -9.65 5.49 -0.57
N MET A 58 -8.33 5.30 -0.43
CA MET A 58 -7.55 5.91 0.66
C MET A 58 -7.59 7.44 0.60
N GLY A 59 -7.55 8.03 -0.59
CA GLY A 59 -7.72 9.47 -0.79
C GLY A 59 -9.07 9.99 -0.31
N ARG A 60 -10.18 9.30 -0.63
CA ARG A 60 -11.54 9.65 -0.16
C ARG A 60 -11.66 9.64 1.37
N PHE A 61 -10.90 8.78 2.05
CA PHE A 61 -10.87 8.71 3.51
C PHE A 61 -9.76 9.57 4.15
N GLY A 62 -9.03 10.36 3.36
CA GLY A 62 -7.95 11.22 3.86
C GLY A 62 -6.72 10.47 4.37
N LEU A 63 -6.56 9.19 4.01
CA LEU A 63 -5.48 8.33 4.50
C LEU A 63 -4.18 8.45 3.69
N TYR A 64 -4.25 8.99 2.47
CA TYR A 64 -3.10 9.07 1.58
C TYR A 64 -3.09 10.41 0.82
N PRO A 65 -2.58 11.48 1.44
CA PRO A 65 -2.52 12.80 0.83
C PRO A 65 -1.32 12.89 -0.12
N ALA A 66 -1.27 12.03 -1.15
CA ALA A 66 -0.14 11.91 -2.07
C ALA A 66 0.21 13.20 -2.83
N GLN A 67 -0.75 14.14 -2.94
CA GLN A 67 -0.55 15.44 -3.57
C GLN A 67 -0.08 16.53 -2.58
N HIS A 68 0.00 16.22 -1.28
CA HIS A 68 0.39 17.15 -0.22
C HIS A 68 1.55 16.56 0.59
N VAL A 69 2.76 16.64 0.03
CA VAL A 69 3.99 16.10 0.63
C VAL A 69 4.20 16.60 2.06
N GLU A 70 3.92 17.87 2.34
CA GLU A 70 3.99 18.42 3.69
C GLU A 70 3.08 17.69 4.67
N ALA A 71 1.83 17.41 4.28
CA ALA A 71 0.89 16.66 5.11
C ALA A 71 1.34 15.20 5.33
N MET A 72 1.99 14.58 4.35
CA MET A 72 2.60 13.26 4.52
C MET A 72 3.71 13.29 5.58
N ILE A 73 4.64 14.24 5.48
CA ILE A 73 5.76 14.38 6.41
C ILE A 73 5.25 14.64 7.84
N GLN A 74 4.26 15.51 8.01
CA GLN A 74 3.69 15.80 9.33
C GLN A 74 3.00 14.56 9.93
N ASN A 75 2.29 13.78 9.11
CA ASN A 75 1.69 12.53 9.55
C ASN A 75 2.76 11.50 9.97
N ASP A 76 3.87 11.40 9.24
CA ASP A 76 4.98 10.50 9.58
C ASP A 76 5.67 10.92 10.88
N ILE A 77 5.91 12.22 11.09
CA ILE A 77 6.45 12.76 12.35
C ILE A 77 5.51 12.42 13.52
N LYS A 78 4.21 12.64 13.34
CA LYS A 78 3.20 12.33 14.37
C LYS A 78 3.22 10.85 14.73
N ARG A 79 3.22 9.96 13.73
CA ARG A 79 3.29 8.50 13.96
C ARG A 79 4.59 8.09 14.65
N ALA A 80 5.72 8.66 14.25
CA ALA A 80 7.00 8.39 14.89
C ALA A 80 7.00 8.80 16.38
N GLN A 81 6.43 9.97 16.69
CA GLN A 81 6.24 10.42 18.08
C GLN A 81 5.31 9.51 18.86
N GLU A 82 4.19 9.07 18.27
CA GLU A 82 3.28 8.11 18.89
C GLU A 82 4.04 6.83 19.26
N VAL A 83 4.79 6.24 18.32
CA VAL A 83 5.58 5.02 18.54
C VAL A 83 6.67 5.22 19.61
N LEU A 84 7.39 6.35 19.60
CA LEU A 84 8.41 6.65 20.62
C LEU A 84 7.83 6.78 22.03
N ASN A 85 6.56 7.22 22.13
CA ASN A 85 5.85 7.35 23.39
C ASN A 85 5.11 6.06 23.81
N MET A 86 5.13 5.01 22.99
CA MET A 86 4.57 3.73 23.36
C MET A 86 5.46 3.03 24.39
N PRO A 87 4.89 2.38 25.43
CA PRO A 87 5.66 1.58 26.37
C PRO A 87 6.46 0.51 25.64
N PHE A 88 7.70 0.27 26.07
CA PHE A 88 8.53 -0.81 25.51
C PHE A 88 7.78 -2.15 25.58
N GLY A 89 7.57 -2.79 24.44
CA GLY A 89 6.83 -4.06 24.33
C GLY A 89 5.30 -3.91 24.18
N ALA A 90 4.77 -2.69 24.18
CA ALA A 90 3.40 -2.46 23.74
C ALA A 90 3.32 -2.76 22.23
N LYS A 91 2.45 -3.70 21.85
CA LYS A 91 2.14 -3.94 20.44
C LYS A 91 1.63 -2.64 19.84
N SER A 92 2.12 -2.28 18.64
CA SER A 92 1.55 -1.15 17.91
C SER A 92 0.02 -1.35 17.83
N PRO A 93 -0.79 -0.28 17.94
CA PRO A 93 -2.24 -0.40 17.84
C PRO A 93 -2.70 -1.04 16.51
N GLU A 94 -1.82 -1.18 15.53
CA GLU A 94 -2.05 -1.88 14.27
C GLU A 94 -1.90 -3.41 14.37
N HIS A 95 -1.36 -3.95 15.46
CA HIS A 95 -1.10 -5.39 15.66
C HIS A 95 -2.13 -6.10 16.56
N ASN A 96 -3.19 -5.39 16.97
CA ASN A 96 -4.30 -5.93 17.77
C ASN A 96 -5.63 -5.93 16.99
N ALA A 97 -5.52 -6.00 15.67
CA ALA A 97 -6.61 -6.09 14.70
C ALA A 97 -6.49 -7.42 13.93
#